data_AF-A0A4Y2I768-F1
#
_entry.id   AF-A0A4Y2I768-F1
#
_cell.length_a   1.000
_cell.length_b   1.000
_cell.length_c   1.000
_cell.angle_alpha   90.00
_cell.angle_beta   90.00
_cell.angle_gamma   90.00
#
_symmetry.space_group_name_H-M   'P 1'
#
loop_
_entity.id
_entity.type
_entity.pdbx_description
1 polymer ?
#
loop_
_entity_poly.entity_id
_entity_poly.type
_entity_poly.pdbx_seq_one_letter_code
_entity_poly.pdbx_strand_id
1 'polypeptide(L)'
;MNIDQNINTGYFLPHHAVLREQKDSTKVRRVFDASSKGKGALSLNDCLESGPNLNPDLLKIILRFRLHKNVFCADIQRAFLEVGIAEEDREFLKFLWIKKEGSNLDLSTHNIETLRYKRVTFGIKCSPFFLAANIRLHLEK
;
A
#
# COMPACT_ATOMS: atom_id res chain seq x y z
N MET A 1 -5.08 -10.19 1.52
CA MET A 1 -3.93 -10.90 0.92
C MET A 1 -4.36 -12.33 0.62
N ASN A 2 -3.58 -13.08 -0.16
CA ASN A 2 -3.68 -14.54 -0.26
C ASN A 2 -2.29 -15.16 -0.26
N ILE A 3 -2.22 -16.43 0.11
CA ILE A 3 -1.00 -17.25 -0.04
C ILE A 3 -0.70 -17.38 -1.53
N ASP A 4 0.58 -17.25 -1.88
CA ASP A 4 1.10 -17.52 -3.20
C ASP A 4 2.07 -18.70 -3.12
N GLN A 5 1.84 -19.72 -3.95
CA GLN A 5 2.68 -20.91 -4.04
C GLN A 5 3.81 -20.74 -5.07
N ASN A 6 3.73 -19.73 -5.94
CA ASN A 6 4.76 -19.45 -6.93
C ASN A 6 5.79 -18.44 -6.38
N ILE A 7 6.98 -18.93 -6.07
CA ILE A 7 8.12 -18.14 -5.57
C ILE A 7 9.17 -17.83 -6.65
N ASN A 8 9.01 -18.36 -7.86
CA ASN A 8 10.03 -18.29 -8.91
C ASN A 8 9.93 -17.03 -9.79
N THR A 9 8.78 -16.35 -9.77
CA THR A 9 8.52 -15.15 -10.58
C THR A 9 7.94 -14.02 -9.73
N GLY A 10 8.05 -12.79 -10.22
CA GLY A 10 7.48 -11.60 -9.59
C GLY A 10 8.45 -10.82 -8.71
N TYR A 11 7.91 -9.92 -7.89
CA TYR A 11 8.69 -9.02 -7.02
C TYR A 11 8.26 -9.17 -5.56
N PHE A 12 9.25 -9.30 -4.68
CA PHE A 12 9.05 -9.38 -3.23
C PHE A 12 9.29 -8.02 -2.59
N LEU A 13 8.21 -7.41 -2.11
CA LEU A 13 8.26 -6.16 -1.36
C LEU A 13 8.88 -6.41 0.02
N PRO A 14 10.02 -5.77 0.34
CA PRO A 14 10.49 -5.74 1.71
C PRO A 14 9.49 -4.97 2.57
N HIS A 15 9.31 -5.44 3.80
CA HIS A 15 8.49 -4.77 4.79
C HIS A 15 9.12 -4.80 6.16
N HIS A 16 8.73 -3.83 6.97
CA HIS A 16 9.13 -3.77 8.37
C HIS A 16 7.97 -3.28 9.25
N ALA A 17 8.05 -3.58 10.54
CA ALA A 17 7.12 -3.10 11.53
C ALA A 17 7.55 -1.72 12.04
N VAL A 18 6.62 -0.77 12.02
CA VAL A 18 6.77 0.53 12.67
C VAL A 18 5.87 0.57 13.91
N LEU A 19 6.50 0.82 15.06
CA LEU A 19 5.83 1.01 16.35
C LEU A 19 5.66 2.51 16.59
N ARG A 20 4.48 2.92 17.07
CA ARG A 20 4.21 4.30 17.45
C ARG A 20 4.00 4.34 18.96
N GLU A 21 5.04 4.70 19.69
CA GLU A 21 5.11 4.61 21.15
C GLU A 21 4.18 5.61 21.88
N GLN A 22 3.75 6.68 21.20
CA GLN A 22 3.02 7.81 21.81
C GLN A 22 1.47 7.69 21.81
N LYS A 23 0.88 6.49 21.72
CA LYS A 23 -0.60 6.32 21.81
C LYS A 23 -0.96 5.13 22.69
N ASP A 24 -2.05 5.26 23.46
CA ASP A 24 -2.59 4.29 24.43
C ASP A 24 -2.84 2.88 23.85
N SER A 25 -2.96 2.76 22.53
CA SER A 25 -2.83 1.49 21.82
C SER A 25 -1.63 1.55 20.87
N THR A 26 -0.56 0.82 21.20
CA THR A 26 0.64 0.71 20.36
C THR A 26 0.34 -0.16 19.14
N LYS A 27 -0.43 0.38 18.19
CA LYS A 27 -0.80 -0.34 16.98
C LYS A 27 0.41 -0.45 16.05
N VAL A 28 0.96 -1.64 15.93
CA VAL A 28 2.00 -1.98 14.94
C VAL A 28 1.48 -1.69 13.53
N ARG A 29 2.26 -0.97 12.73
CA ARG A 29 1.98 -0.73 11.30
C ARG A 29 3.01 -1.45 10.45
N ARG A 30 2.54 -2.24 9.49
CA ARG A 30 3.42 -2.81 8.45
C ARG A 30 3.66 -1.77 7.37
N VAL A 31 4.92 -1.48 7.09
CA VAL A 31 5.34 -0.55 6.03
C VAL A 31 6.05 -1.35 4.96
N PHE A 32 5.61 -1.20 3.72
CA PHE A 32 6.24 -1.81 2.54
C PHE A 32 7.12 -0.77 1.87
N ASP A 33 8.32 -1.19 1.47
CA ASP A 33 9.27 -0.33 0.79
C ASP A 33 9.43 -0.79 -0.67
N ALA A 34 8.63 -0.18 -1.56
CA ALA A 34 8.72 -0.40 -3.00
C ALA A 34 9.87 0.38 -3.66
N SER A 35 10.60 1.22 -2.90
CA SER A 35 11.78 1.95 -3.36
C SER A 35 13.09 1.25 -2.98
N SER A 36 13.03 0.22 -2.13
CA SER A 36 14.17 -0.62 -1.81
C SER A 36 14.72 -1.30 -3.06
N LYS A 37 16.05 -1.31 -3.20
CA LYS A 37 16.76 -1.91 -4.32
C LYS A 37 18.05 -2.59 -3.89
N GLY A 38 18.36 -3.69 -4.56
CA GLY A 38 19.68 -4.33 -4.47
C GLY A 38 20.76 -3.48 -5.15
N LYS A 39 22.02 -3.80 -4.88
CA LYS A 39 23.16 -3.14 -5.53
C LYS A 39 23.08 -3.37 -7.05
N GLY A 40 22.92 -2.28 -7.81
CA GLY A 40 22.80 -2.32 -9.28
C GLY A 40 21.44 -2.77 -9.82
N ALA A 41 20.45 -3.00 -8.96
CA ALA A 41 19.10 -3.36 -9.36
C ALA A 41 18.14 -2.16 -9.34
N LEU A 42 17.03 -2.27 -10.07
CA LEU A 42 15.92 -1.33 -10.01
C LEU A 42 14.98 -1.70 -8.86
N SER A 43 14.38 -0.69 -8.23
CA SER A 43 13.25 -0.89 -7.31
C SER A 43 11.95 -1.06 -8.06
N LEU A 44 10.89 -1.54 -7.40
CA LEU A 44 9.56 -1.59 -8.01
C LEU A 44 9.08 -0.20 -8.44
N ASN A 45 9.34 0.84 -7.64
CA ASN A 45 8.98 2.22 -7.98
C ASN A 45 9.78 2.81 -9.16
N ASP A 46 10.97 2.28 -9.45
CA ASP A 46 11.73 2.67 -10.65
C ASP A 46 11.10 2.09 -11.92
N CYS A 47 10.46 0.93 -11.81
CA CYS A 47 9.76 0.26 -12.93
C CYS A 47 8.31 0.73 -13.13
N LEU A 48 7.73 1.44 -12.15
CA LEU A 48 6.34 1.89 -12.19
C LEU A 48 6.22 3.34 -12.64
N GLU A 49 5.22 3.59 -13.47
CA GLU A 49 4.78 4.94 -13.81
C GLU A 49 3.88 5.52 -12.73
N SER A 50 4.09 6.79 -12.37
CA SER A 50 3.30 7.43 -11.30
C SER A 50 1.85 7.67 -11.69
N GLY A 51 1.59 7.76 -13.00
CA GLY A 51 0.37 8.34 -13.55
C GLY A 51 0.31 9.87 -13.39
N PRO A 52 -0.67 10.54 -14.03
CA PRO A 52 -0.88 11.97 -13.88
C PRO A 52 -1.34 12.33 -12.46
N ASN A 53 -0.96 13.52 -11.99
CA ASN A 53 -1.43 14.01 -10.69
C ASN A 53 -2.89 14.46 -10.79
N LEU A 54 -3.81 13.62 -10.31
CA LEU A 54 -5.24 13.91 -10.27
C LEU A 54 -5.69 14.55 -8.94
N ASN A 55 -4.76 14.80 -8.00
CA ASN A 55 -5.12 15.40 -6.72
C ASN A 55 -5.65 16.82 -6.95
N PRO A 56 -6.76 17.18 -6.29
CA PRO A 56 -7.25 18.55 -6.34
C PRO A 56 -6.25 19.51 -5.71
N ASP A 57 -6.18 20.72 -6.28
CA ASP A 57 -5.38 21.81 -5.74
C ASP A 57 -5.88 22.19 -4.34
N LEU A 58 -5.01 22.03 -3.34
CA LEU A 58 -5.34 22.25 -1.93
C LEU A 58 -5.77 23.70 -1.66
N LEU A 59 -5.13 24.69 -2.30
CA LEU A 59 -5.51 26.09 -2.14
C LEU A 59 -6.91 26.33 -2.69
N LYS A 60 -7.22 25.77 -3.87
CA LYS A 60 -8.58 25.85 -4.44
C LYS A 60 -9.62 25.19 -3.55
N ILE A 61 -9.30 24.05 -2.91
CA ILE A 61 -10.21 23.39 -1.95
C ILE A 61 -10.47 24.31 -0.76
N ILE A 62 -9.42 24.84 -0.13
CA ILE A 62 -9.54 25.71 1.06
C ILE A 62 -10.35 26.97 0.74
N LEU A 63 -10.12 27.58 -0.42
CA LEU A 63 -10.88 28.76 -0.86
C LEU A 63 -12.38 28.42 -1.03
N ARG A 64 -12.72 27.30 -1.68
CA ARG A 64 -14.13 26.87 -1.82
C ARG A 64 -14.78 26.60 -0.46
N PHE A 65 -14.04 25.99 0.47
CA PHE A 65 -14.52 25.76 1.84
C PHE A 65 -14.94 27.06 2.54
N ARG A 66 -14.23 28.18 2.29
CA ARG A 66 -14.57 29.48 2.88
C ARG A 66 -15.76 30.18 2.21
N LEU A 67 -16.14 29.79 0.99
CA LEU A 67 -17.25 30.41 0.25
C LEU A 67 -18.63 29.89 0.70
N HIS A 68 -18.69 28.72 1.33
CA HIS A 68 -19.95 28.07 1.71
C HIS A 68 -20.18 28.14 3.22
N LYS A 69 -21.41 28.45 3.64
CA LYS A 69 -21.81 28.52 5.06
C LYS A 69 -21.70 27.17 5.78
N ASN A 70 -21.94 26.08 5.06
CA ASN A 70 -21.92 24.71 5.57
C ASN A 70 -21.02 23.85 4.68
N VAL A 71 -20.20 22.98 5.27
CA VAL A 71 -19.28 22.09 4.56
C VAL A 71 -19.27 20.71 5.22
N PHE A 72 -19.19 19.66 4.40
CA PHE A 72 -19.03 18.28 4.87
C PHE A 72 -17.60 17.81 4.68
N CYS A 73 -17.06 17.15 5.71
CA CYS A 73 -15.74 16.54 5.69
C CYS A 73 -15.88 15.08 6.10
N ALA A 74 -15.24 14.18 5.36
CA ALA A 74 -15.18 12.76 5.69
C ALA A 74 -13.79 12.21 5.39
N ASP A 75 -13.33 11.26 6.20
CA ASP A 75 -12.11 10.50 5.96
C ASP A 75 -12.47 9.10 5.47
N ILE A 76 -11.86 8.66 4.37
CA ILE A 76 -12.05 7.31 3.84
C ILE A 76 -11.01 6.42 4.51
N GLN A 77 -11.44 5.74 5.57
CA GLN A 77 -10.57 4.84 6.31
C GLN A 77 -10.02 3.74 5.37
N ARG A 78 -8.69 3.60 5.31
CA ARG A 78 -8.00 2.60 4.47
C ARG A 78 -8.32 2.68 2.97
N ALA A 79 -8.53 3.90 2.44
CA ALA A 79 -8.93 4.14 1.05
C ALA A 79 -8.20 3.31 -0.03
N PHE A 80 -6.86 3.18 0.04
CA PHE A 80 -6.11 2.36 -0.93
C PHE A 80 -6.52 0.88 -0.93
N LEU A 81 -6.88 0.31 0.22
CA LEU A 81 -7.29 -1.09 0.32
C LEU A 81 -8.66 -1.35 -0.33
N GLU A 82 -9.42 -0.31 -0.65
CA GLU A 82 -10.69 -0.42 -1.37
C GLU A 82 -10.49 -0.53 -2.89
N VAL A 83 -9.29 -0.19 -3.39
CA VAL A 83 -8.97 -0.28 -4.83
C VAL A 83 -8.38 -1.65 -5.15
N GLY A 84 -9.07 -2.38 -6.03
CA GLY A 84 -8.63 -3.69 -6.55
C GLY A 84 -7.44 -3.59 -7.51
N ILE A 85 -6.59 -4.61 -7.51
CA ILE A 85 -5.51 -4.77 -8.49
C ILE A 85 -5.85 -5.94 -9.42
N ALA A 86 -5.57 -5.78 -10.72
CA ALA A 86 -5.72 -6.81 -11.74
C ALA A 86 -4.92 -8.06 -11.38
N GLU A 87 -5.40 -9.25 -11.72
CA GLU A 87 -4.80 -10.49 -11.19
C GLU A 87 -3.35 -10.70 -11.63
N GLU A 88 -3.05 -10.30 -12.87
CA GLU A 88 -1.71 -10.30 -13.48
C GLU A 88 -0.71 -9.44 -12.70
N ASP A 89 -1.06 -8.22 -12.32
CA ASP A 89 -0.15 -7.29 -11.64
C ASP A 89 0.15 -7.66 -10.18
N ARG A 90 -0.67 -8.53 -9.58
CA ARG A 90 -0.51 -8.90 -8.16
C ARG A 90 0.80 -9.68 -7.92
N GLU A 91 1.43 -10.23 -8.96
CA GLU A 91 2.71 -10.93 -8.82
C GLU A 91 3.87 -10.03 -8.40
N PHE A 92 3.74 -8.70 -8.57
CA PHE A 92 4.76 -7.74 -8.17
C PHE A 92 4.57 -7.21 -6.74
N LEU A 93 3.54 -7.69 -6.04
CA LEU A 93 3.15 -7.27 -4.70
C LEU A 93 3.21 -8.41 -3.69
N LYS A 94 4.17 -9.31 -3.89
CA LYS A 94 4.46 -10.42 -2.98
C LYS A 94 5.25 -9.93 -1.78
N PHE A 95 5.16 -10.63 -0.66
CA PHE A 95 6.00 -10.39 0.51
C PHE A 95 6.08 -11.65 1.35
N LEU A 96 7.21 -11.80 2.05
CA LEU A 96 7.44 -12.93 2.94
C LEU A 96 6.78 -12.69 4.29
N TRP A 97 6.16 -13.72 4.85
CA TRP A 97 5.53 -13.68 6.16
C TRP A 97 5.97 -14.89 6.99
N ILE A 98 6.40 -14.64 8.22
CA ILE A 98 6.79 -15.69 9.14
C ILE A 98 5.53 -16.18 9.85
N LYS A 99 5.17 -17.45 9.64
CA LYS A 99 4.09 -18.08 10.41
C LYS A 99 4.63 -18.44 11.78
N LYS A 100 4.05 -17.85 12.83
CA LYS A 100 4.47 -18.15 14.20
C LYS A 100 3.96 -19.55 14.59
N GLU A 101 4.88 -20.50 14.67
CA GLU A 101 4.66 -21.79 15.35
C GLU A 101 5.55 -21.80 16.60
N GLY A 102 4.95 -21.65 17.78
CA GLY A 102 5.67 -21.67 19.06
C GLY A 102 6.13 -20.31 19.61
N SER A 103 6.92 -20.34 20.69
CA SER A 103 7.31 -19.17 21.51
C SER A 103 8.64 -18.52 21.12
N ASN A 104 9.48 -19.19 20.32
CA ASN A 104 10.82 -18.72 19.98
C ASN A 104 10.90 -18.22 18.54
N LEU A 105 11.74 -17.22 18.26
CA LEU A 105 11.92 -16.59 16.94
C LEU A 105 13.17 -17.18 16.23
N ASP A 106 13.29 -18.50 16.16
CA ASP A 106 14.41 -19.17 15.48
C ASP A 106 14.08 -19.39 14.00
N LEU A 107 14.76 -18.68 13.09
CA LEU A 107 14.51 -18.76 11.64
C LEU A 107 14.72 -20.16 11.05
N SER A 108 15.42 -21.06 11.75
CA SER A 108 15.63 -22.45 11.30
C SER A 108 14.39 -23.34 11.43
N THR A 109 13.40 -22.95 12.26
CA THR A 109 12.21 -23.75 12.58
C THR A 109 10.89 -23.19 12.05
N HIS A 110 10.90 -22.04 11.36
CA HIS A 110 9.66 -21.39 10.94
C HIS A 110 9.25 -21.71 9.49
N ASN A 111 7.96 -21.93 9.32
CA ASN A 111 7.31 -21.94 8.02
C ASN A 111 7.19 -20.50 7.49
N ILE A 112 8.06 -20.10 6.55
CA ILE A 112 7.93 -18.84 5.81
C ILE A 112 6.89 -19.03 4.71
N GLU A 113 5.84 -18.22 4.75
CA GLU A 113 4.80 -18.19 3.73
C GLU A 113 4.99 -16.96 2.82
N THR A 114 4.73 -17.13 1.52
CA THR A 114 4.63 -16.00 0.60
C THR A 114 3.19 -15.52 0.55
N LEU A 115 2.97 -14.24 0.84
CA LEU A 115 1.68 -13.58 0.74
C LEU A 115 1.69 -12.56 -0.38
N ARG A 116 0.52 -12.31 -0.96
CA ARG A 116 0.30 -11.41 -2.09
C ARG A 116 -0.80 -10.41 -1.79
N TYR A 117 -0.59 -9.14 -2.13
CA TYR A 117 -1.65 -8.14 -2.09
C TYR A 117 -2.63 -8.29 -3.26
N LYS A 118 -3.90 -7.99 -3.00
CA LYS A 118 -4.97 -7.93 -4.01
C LYS A 118 -5.48 -6.51 -4.26
N ARG A 119 -4.95 -5.56 -3.50
CA ARG A 119 -5.44 -4.19 -3.37
C ARG A 119 -4.25 -3.25 -3.35
N VAL A 120 -4.46 -1.99 -3.73
CA VAL A 120 -3.43 -0.96 -3.73
C VAL A 120 -2.86 -0.79 -2.31
N THR A 121 -1.53 -0.72 -2.21
CA THR A 121 -0.82 -0.58 -0.93
C THR A 121 -0.12 0.76 -0.81
N PHE A 122 0.21 1.13 0.43
CA PHE A 122 1.05 2.28 0.70
C PHE A 122 2.51 1.98 0.31
N GLY A 123 3.22 2.99 -0.17
CA GLY A 123 4.64 2.89 -0.54
C GLY A 123 4.89 2.70 -2.04
N ILE A 124 3.85 2.37 -2.82
CA ILE A 124 3.95 2.28 -4.29
C ILE A 124 3.69 3.65 -4.93
N LYS A 125 4.52 4.00 -5.91
CA LYS A 125 4.53 5.28 -6.64
C LYS A 125 3.18 5.64 -7.28
N CYS A 126 2.51 4.67 -7.89
CA CYS A 126 1.24 4.85 -8.61
C CYS A 126 -0.01 4.84 -7.71
N SER A 127 0.12 4.48 -6.42
CA SER A 127 -1.02 4.37 -5.51
C SER A 127 -1.89 5.64 -5.44
N PRO A 128 -1.32 6.87 -5.33
CA PRO A 128 -2.12 8.09 -5.28
C PRO A 128 -2.97 8.29 -6.53
N PHE A 129 -2.41 8.01 -7.72
CA PHE A 129 -3.13 8.09 -8.98
C PHE A 129 -4.31 7.12 -9.01
N PHE A 130 -4.09 5.85 -8.67
CA PHE A 130 -5.15 4.84 -8.67
C PHE A 130 -6.30 5.22 -7.74
N LEU A 131 -6.01 5.72 -6.54
CA LEU A 131 -7.06 6.16 -5.62
C LEU A 131 -7.84 7.36 -6.17
N ALA A 132 -7.14 8.39 -6.66
CA ALA A 132 -7.78 9.58 -7.18
C ALA A 132 -8.63 9.28 -8.44
N ALA A 133 -8.14 8.43 -9.33
CA ALA A 133 -8.87 7.96 -10.51
C ALA A 133 -10.15 7.20 -10.12
N ASN A 134 -10.06 6.29 -9.14
CA ASN A 134 -11.24 5.56 -8.64
C ASN A 134 -12.27 6.49 -8.00
N ILE A 135 -11.84 7.44 -7.16
CA ILE A 135 -12.75 8.42 -6.54
C ILE A 135 -13.48 9.22 -7.63
N ARG A 136 -12.76 9.73 -8.64
CA ARG A 136 -13.39 10.47 -9.75
C ARG A 136 -14.40 9.63 -10.51
N LEU A 137 -14.03 8.39 -10.88
CA LEU A 137 -14.92 7.46 -11.57
C LEU A 137 -16.22 7.19 -10.79
N HIS A 138 -16.14 7.12 -9.46
CA HIS A 138 -17.30 6.91 -8.61
C HIS A 138 -18.15 8.18 -8.38
N LEU A 139 -17.57 9.37 -8.55
CA LEU A 139 -18.28 10.65 -8.45
C LEU A 139 -18.97 11.07 -9.76
N GLU A 140 -18.54 10.52 -10.90
CA GLU A 140 -19.13 10.77 -12.22
C GLU A 140 -20.32 9.86 -12.57
N LYS A 141 -20.65 8.90 -11.69
CA LYS A 141 -21.82 8.01 -11.80
C LYS A 141 -23.02 8.57 -11.05
#